data_AF-G9K4Z5-F1
#
_entry.id   AF-G9K4Z5-F1
#
_cell.length_a   1.000
_cell.length_b   1.000
_cell.length_c   1.000
_cell.angle_alpha   90.00
_cell.angle_beta   90.00
_cell.angle_gamma   90.00
#
_symmetry.space_group_name_H-M   'P 1'
#
loop_
_entity.id
_entity.type
_entity.pdbx_description
1 polymer ?
#
loop_
_entity_poly.entity_id
_entity_poly.type
_entity_poly.pdbx_seq_one_letter_code
_entity_poly.pdbx_strand_id
1 'polypeptide(L)'
;LFFNHVKIKLADSVLERKRISAARERKATKTLGIILGAFIICWLPFFVASLVLPICRDSCWLHPAVFDFFTWLGYLNSLINPIIYTVFNKEFRHAFQKVVHFR
;
A
#
# COMPACT_ATOMS: atom_id res chain seq x y z
N LEU A 1 -30.71 -39.56 4.91
CA LEU A 1 -29.29 -39.74 4.49
C LEU A 1 -28.89 -38.78 3.36
N PHE A 2 -29.57 -38.80 2.20
CA PHE A 2 -29.23 -37.93 1.06
C PHE A 2 -29.29 -36.42 1.35
N PHE A 3 -30.37 -35.93 1.96
CA PHE A 3 -30.53 -34.51 2.33
C PHE A 3 -29.46 -34.00 3.31
N ASN A 4 -29.00 -34.84 4.24
CA ASN A 4 -27.92 -34.47 5.17
C ASN A 4 -26.59 -34.32 4.43
N HIS A 5 -26.30 -35.22 3.50
CA HIS A 5 -25.09 -35.16 2.67
C HIS A 5 -25.06 -33.90 1.77
N VAL A 6 -26.23 -33.48 1.26
CA VAL A 6 -26.38 -32.23 0.50
C VAL A 6 -26.14 -31.00 1.39
N LYS A 7 -26.72 -30.96 2.60
CA LYS A 7 -26.48 -29.85 3.54
C LYS A 7 -25.00 -29.72 3.95
N ILE A 8 -24.32 -30.85 4.17
CA ILE A 8 -22.90 -30.87 4.52
C ILE A 8 -22.05 -30.29 3.37
N LYS A 9 -22.24 -30.79 2.14
CA LYS A 9 -21.52 -30.26 0.96
C LYS A 9 -21.79 -28.77 0.73
N LEU A 10 -23.02 -28.31 0.97
CA LEU A 10 -23.36 -26.90 0.83
C LEU A 10 -22.64 -26.05 1.89
N ALA A 11 -22.65 -26.48 3.15
CA ALA A 11 -21.95 -25.80 4.23
C ALA A 11 -20.44 -25.71 3.98
N ASP A 12 -19.82 -26.79 3.51
CA ASP A 12 -18.40 -26.83 3.13
C ASP A 12 -18.10 -25.85 1.99
N SER A 13 -18.94 -25.83 0.93
CA SER A 13 -18.77 -24.91 -0.20
C SER A 13 -18.90 -23.43 0.21
N VAL A 14 -19.77 -23.13 1.18
CA VAL A 14 -19.97 -21.78 1.70
C VAL A 14 -18.79 -21.36 2.59
N LEU A 15 -18.30 -22.26 3.45
CA LEU A 15 -17.13 -22.02 4.28
C LEU A 15 -15.88 -21.76 3.43
N GLU A 16 -15.69 -22.54 2.36
CA GLU A 16 -14.55 -22.39 1.46
C GLU A 16 -14.60 -21.06 0.70
N ARG A 17 -15.78 -20.67 0.18
CA ARG A 17 -15.97 -19.33 -0.40
C ARG A 17 -15.66 -18.20 0.59
N LYS A 18 -16.08 -18.32 1.85
CA LYS A 18 -15.77 -17.35 2.90
C LYS A 18 -14.26 -17.27 3.17
N ARG A 19 -13.56 -18.41 3.24
CA ARG A 19 -12.10 -18.45 3.42
C ARG A 19 -11.36 -17.77 2.27
N ILE A 20 -11.77 -18.03 1.03
CA ILE A 20 -11.19 -17.39 -0.16
C ILE A 20 -11.42 -15.87 -0.14
N SER A 21 -12.63 -15.42 0.21
CA SER A 21 -12.95 -13.99 0.33
C SER A 21 -12.08 -13.31 1.40
N ALA A 22 -12.02 -13.90 2.60
CA ALA A 22 -11.20 -13.38 3.69
C ALA A 22 -9.71 -13.34 3.34
N ALA A 23 -9.20 -14.34 2.63
CA ALA A 23 -7.83 -14.34 2.15
C ALA A 23 -7.55 -13.24 1.12
N ARG A 24 -8.53 -12.92 0.26
CA ARG A 24 -8.44 -11.81 -0.70
C ARG A 24 -8.50 -10.45 -0.02
N GLU A 25 -9.42 -10.27 0.93
CA GLU A 25 -9.52 -9.06 1.75
C GLU A 25 -8.23 -8.78 2.50
N ARG A 26 -7.66 -9.80 3.16
CA ARG A 26 -6.39 -9.66 3.89
C ARG A 26 -5.23 -9.22 2.99
N LYS A 27 -5.18 -9.70 1.73
CA LYS A 27 -4.18 -9.23 0.75
C LYS A 27 -4.40 -7.76 0.38
N ALA A 28 -5.64 -7.35 0.15
CA ALA A 28 -5.96 -5.95 -0.15
C ALA A 28 -5.59 -5.03 1.02
N THR A 29 -5.95 -5.39 2.25
CA THR A 29 -5.58 -4.65 3.46
C THR A 29 -4.06 -4.56 3.63
N LYS A 30 -3.32 -5.64 3.33
CA LYS A 30 -1.85 -5.61 3.36
C LYS A 30 -1.30 -4.58 2.38
N THR A 31 -1.79 -4.56 1.14
CA THR A 31 -1.38 -3.57 0.13
C THR A 31 -1.70 -2.15 0.58
N LEU A 32 -2.91 -1.90 1.09
CA LEU A 32 -3.30 -0.60 1.64
C LEU A 32 -2.38 -0.18 2.79
N GLY A 33 -2.06 -1.10 3.71
CA GLY A 33 -1.12 -0.83 4.80
C GLY A 33 0.27 -0.44 4.30
N ILE A 34 0.78 -1.09 3.25
CA ILE A 34 2.07 -0.75 2.65
C ILE A 34 2.03 0.63 1.99
N ILE A 35 0.96 0.96 1.26
CA ILE A 35 0.78 2.28 0.62
C ILE A 35 0.76 3.38 1.68
N LEU A 36 -0.02 3.19 2.75
CA LEU A 36 -0.10 4.15 3.85
C LEU A 36 1.24 4.29 4.57
N GLY A 37 1.95 3.18 4.80
CA GLY A 37 3.29 3.20 5.39
C GLY A 37 4.31 3.95 4.53
N ALA A 38 4.32 3.71 3.22
CA ALA A 38 5.18 4.41 2.28
C ALA A 38 4.87 5.91 2.24
N PHE A 39 3.58 6.28 2.22
CA PHE A 39 3.13 7.67 2.29
C PHE A 39 3.69 8.36 3.53
N ILE A 40 3.53 7.74 4.70
CA ILE A 40 4.02 8.29 5.96
C ILE A 40 5.54 8.45 5.90
N ILE A 41 6.30 7.43 5.49
CA ILE A 41 7.77 7.50 5.44
C ILE A 41 8.25 8.62 4.51
N CYS A 42 7.60 8.82 3.36
CA CYS A 42 8.01 9.82 2.40
C CYS A 42 7.66 11.25 2.83
N TRP A 43 6.52 11.45 3.51
CA TRP A 43 6.02 12.78 3.85
C TRP A 43 6.30 13.22 5.29
N LEU A 44 6.50 12.28 6.22
CA LEU A 44 6.73 12.58 7.63
C LEU A 44 7.92 13.51 7.86
N PRO A 45 9.09 13.35 7.21
CA PRO A 45 10.23 14.26 7.41
C PRO A 45 9.89 15.70 7.04
N PHE A 46 9.18 15.90 5.92
CA PHE A 46 8.72 17.22 5.48
C PHE A 46 7.73 17.82 6.50
N PHE A 47 6.69 17.07 6.89
CA PHE A 47 5.70 17.56 7.85
C PHE A 47 6.32 17.91 9.20
N VAL A 48 7.24 17.10 9.71
CA VAL A 48 7.96 17.39 10.95
C VAL A 48 8.78 18.67 10.80
N ALA A 49 9.55 18.83 9.72
CA ALA A 49 10.32 20.05 9.48
C ALA A 49 9.44 21.30 9.39
N SER A 50 8.33 21.23 8.64
CA SER A 50 7.37 22.33 8.49
C SER A 50 6.67 22.71 9.79
N LEU A 51 6.46 21.76 10.71
CA LEU A 51 5.87 22.05 12.03
C LEU A 51 6.91 22.57 13.01
N VAL A 52 8.11 22.00 13.03
CA VAL A 52 9.15 22.32 14.01
C VAL A 52 9.78 23.68 13.72
N LEU A 53 10.15 23.98 12.47
CA LEU A 53 10.86 25.22 12.10
C LEU A 53 10.17 26.50 12.59
N PRO A 54 8.85 26.70 12.42
CA PRO A 54 8.16 27.87 12.95
C PRO A 54 8.10 27.92 14.48
N ILE A 55 8.11 26.76 15.15
CA ILE A 55 8.01 26.67 16.62
C ILE A 55 9.35 27.06 17.26
N CYS A 56 10.46 26.53 16.75
CA CYS A 56 11.79 26.78 17.35
C CYS A 56 12.49 28.03 16.82
N ARG A 57 11.97 28.69 15.77
CA ARG A 57 12.45 29.99 15.26
C ARG A 57 13.97 29.97 15.05
N ASP A 58 14.70 30.81 15.78
CA ASP A 58 16.17 30.93 15.67
C ASP A 58 16.93 29.82 16.44
N SER A 59 16.24 29.03 17.26
CA SER A 59 16.86 27.94 18.03
C SER A 59 17.13 26.69 17.19
N CYS A 60 16.58 26.64 15.97
CA CYS A 60 16.74 25.53 15.06
C CYS A 60 16.98 26.06 13.65
N TRP A 61 17.94 25.48 12.96
CA TRP A 61 18.24 25.83 11.59
C TRP A 61 18.29 24.57 10.75
N LEU A 62 17.55 24.58 9.65
CA LEU A 62 17.56 23.51 8.65
C LEU A 62 18.14 24.08 7.37
N HIS A 63 19.20 23.46 6.86
CA HIS A 63 19.80 23.88 5.60
C HIS A 63 18.76 23.75 4.46
N PRO A 64 18.62 24.74 3.55
CA PRO A 64 17.65 24.69 2.46
C PRO A 64 17.70 23.41 1.62
N ALA A 65 18.90 22.94 1.28
CA ALA A 65 19.10 21.65 0.61
C ALA A 65 18.49 20.43 1.33
N VAL A 66 18.44 20.43 2.67
CA VAL A 66 17.81 19.35 3.45
C VAL A 66 16.28 19.44 3.36
N PHE A 67 15.73 20.66 3.36
CA PHE A 67 14.32 20.90 3.14
C PHE A 67 13.88 20.47 1.73
N ASP A 68 14.69 20.83 0.72
CA ASP A 68 14.48 20.41 -0.66
C ASP A 68 14.52 18.89 -0.75
N PHE A 69 15.52 18.24 -0.12
CA PHE A 69 15.61 16.79 -0.10
C PHE A 69 14.35 16.12 0.49
N PHE A 70 13.80 16.63 1.60
CA PHE A 70 12.54 16.11 2.16
C PHE A 70 11.36 16.31 1.21
N THR A 71 11.33 17.42 0.49
CA THR A 71 10.30 17.70 -0.51
C THR A 71 10.40 16.74 -1.69
N TRP A 72 11.61 16.50 -2.20
CA TRP A 72 11.88 15.53 -3.25
C TRP A 72 11.52 14.10 -2.82
N LEU A 73 11.80 13.73 -1.58
CA LEU A 73 11.38 12.46 -1.00
C LEU A 73 9.84 12.31 -1.02
N GLY A 74 9.11 13.37 -0.66
CA GLY A 74 7.65 13.42 -0.78
C GLY A 74 7.16 13.20 -2.22
N TYR A 75 7.85 13.76 -3.22
CA TYR A 75 7.51 13.53 -4.63
C TYR A 75 7.77 12.09 -5.10
N LEU A 76 8.78 11.42 -4.55
CA LEU A 76 9.04 10.00 -4.85
C LEU A 76 7.90 9.08 -4.40
N ASN A 77 7.04 9.49 -3.46
CA ASN A 77 5.86 8.73 -3.05
C ASN A 77 4.97 8.30 -4.23
N SER A 78 4.82 9.19 -5.22
CA SER A 78 4.01 8.91 -6.42
C SER A 78 4.62 7.80 -7.29
N LEU A 79 5.96 7.69 -7.34
CA LEU A 79 6.68 6.66 -8.08
C LEU A 79 6.67 5.31 -7.35
N ILE A 80 6.59 5.33 -6.03
CA ILE A 80 6.54 4.12 -5.19
C ILE A 80 5.23 3.36 -5.39
N ASN A 81 4.13 4.03 -5.70
CA ASN A 81 2.81 3.40 -5.89
C ASN A 81 2.81 2.30 -6.97
N PRO A 82 3.22 2.55 -8.24
CA PRO A 82 3.37 1.48 -9.25
C PRO A 82 4.27 0.31 -8.82
N ILE A 83 5.36 0.59 -8.08
CA ILE A 83 6.27 -0.43 -7.59
C ILE A 83 5.58 -1.32 -6.55
N ILE A 84 4.85 -0.72 -5.59
CA ILE A 84 4.08 -1.47 -4.60
C ILE A 84 3.05 -2.37 -5.29
N TYR A 85 2.29 -1.83 -6.26
CA TYR A 85 1.29 -2.63 -6.96
C TYR A 85 1.90 -3.78 -7.76
N THR A 86 3.03 -3.57 -8.44
CA THR A 86 3.69 -4.63 -9.22
C THR A 86 4.38 -5.69 -8.36
N VAL A 87 4.88 -5.35 -7.17
CA VAL A 87 5.53 -6.31 -6.26
C VAL A 87 4.51 -7.12 -5.46
N PHE A 88 3.47 -6.47 -4.94
CA PHE A 88 2.53 -7.10 -3.99
C PHE A 88 1.24 -7.60 -4.63
N ASN A 89 0.92 -7.17 -5.86
CA ASN A 89 -0.24 -7.66 -6.60
C ASN A 89 0.20 -8.37 -7.89
N LYS A 90 0.21 -9.71 -7.86
CA LYS A 90 0.56 -10.56 -9.01
C LYS A 90 -0.37 -10.32 -10.21
N GLU A 91 -1.66 -10.09 -9.98
CA GLU A 91 -2.63 -9.81 -11.04
C GLU A 91 -2.30 -8.48 -11.73
N PHE A 92 -1.97 -7.46 -10.93
CA PHE A 92 -1.52 -6.16 -11.44
C PHE A 92 -0.21 -6.27 -12.20
N ARG A 93 0.76 -7.04 -11.69
CA ARG A 93 2.03 -7.31 -12.38
C ARG A 93 1.82 -7.95 -13.75
N HIS A 94 0.95 -8.95 -13.84
CA HIS A 94 0.65 -9.62 -15.12
C HIS A 94 -0.03 -8.67 -16.10
N ALA A 95 -1.00 -7.87 -15.64
CA ALA A 95 -1.63 -6.85 -16.47
C ALA A 95 -0.62 -5.78 -16.95
N PHE A 96 0.24 -5.31 -16.05
CA PHE A 96 1.28 -4.33 -16.37
C PHE A 96 2.30 -4.87 -17.37
N GLN A 97 2.75 -6.12 -17.19
CA GLN A 97 3.63 -6.80 -18.15
C GLN A 97 3.00 -6.92 -19.54
N LYS A 98 1.70 -7.22 -19.61
CA LYS A 98 0.97 -7.31 -20.88
C LYS A 98 0.90 -5.97 -21.61
N VAL A 99 0.64 -4.88 -20.88
CA VAL A 99 0.62 -3.51 -21.44
C VAL A 99 2.01 -3.09 -21.91
N VAL A 100 3.06 -3.36 -21.12
CA VAL A 100 4.43 -2.95 -21.45
C VAL A 100 5.05 -3.79 -22.58
N HIS A 101 4.71 -5.08 -22.69
CA HIS A 101 5.26 -5.95 -23.74
C HIS A 101 4.52 -5.86 -25.09
N PHE A 102 3.57 -4.93 -25.29
CA PHE A 102 2.83 -4.73 -26.55
C PHE A 102 2.59 -6.04 -27.32
N ARG A 103 1.81 -6.96 -26.71
CA ARG A 103 1.17 -8.08 -27.38
C ARG A 103 -0.30 -8.13 -27.00
#